data_AF-A0A2V8FZ73-F1
#
_entry.id   AF-A0A2V8FZ73-F1
#
_cell.length_a   1.000
_cell.length_b   1.000
_cell.length_c   1.000
_cell.angle_alpha   90.00
_cell.angle_beta   90.00
_cell.angle_gamma   90.00
#
_symmetry.space_group_name_H-M   'P 1'
#
loop_
_entity.id
_entity.type
_entity.pdbx_description
1 polymer ?
#
loop_
_entity_poly.entity_id
_entity_poly.type
_entity_poly.pdbx_seq_one_letter_code
_entity_poly.pdbx_strand_id
1 'polypeptide(L)'
;MQPESADADHAGAAALLMTMQKRRALVVWLTDVAETAAVPEVIESASRMLPRHVVLLAAMQDRELSALARAVPAQSTDMYRVVAAQEVLERRATLLQQLRQRGAFALELGPEELTAAVIDGYLNVKERNLV
;
A
#
# COMPACT_ATOMS: atom_id res chain seq x y z
N MET A 1 14.02 5.04 24.35
CA MET A 1 12.59 4.75 24.21
C MET A 1 12.40 4.23 22.80
N GLN A 2 12.21 2.93 22.63
CA GLN A 2 11.74 2.41 21.34
C GLN A 2 10.32 2.93 21.14
N PRO A 3 9.97 3.48 19.96
CA PRO A 3 8.58 3.82 19.69
C PRO A 3 7.77 2.53 19.83
N GLU A 4 6.84 2.52 20.75
CA GLU A 4 5.74 1.56 20.75
C GLU A 4 4.99 1.86 19.45
N SER A 5 5.18 1.02 18.44
CA SER A 5 4.56 1.21 17.14
C SER A 5 3.06 1.01 17.32
N ALA A 6 2.34 2.09 17.61
CA ALA A 6 0.90 2.09 17.49
C ALA A 6 0.60 1.85 16.01
N ASP A 7 -0.04 0.73 15.70
CA ASP A 7 -0.54 0.46 14.35
C ASP A 7 -1.35 1.66 13.85
N ALA A 8 -1.21 1.98 12.58
CA ALA A 8 -1.91 3.10 11.98
C ALA A 8 -3.42 2.82 11.88
N ASP A 9 -4.24 3.68 12.51
CA ASP A 9 -5.72 3.66 12.39
C ASP A 9 -6.16 4.21 11.02
N HIS A 10 -6.08 3.35 10.00
CA HIS A 10 -6.42 3.73 8.62
C HIS A 10 -7.91 4.03 8.45
N ALA A 11 -8.80 3.29 9.09
CA ALA A 11 -10.23 3.51 8.98
C ALA A 11 -10.63 4.85 9.61
N GLY A 12 -10.08 5.17 10.78
CA GLY A 12 -10.28 6.46 11.45
C GLY A 12 -9.78 7.62 10.61
N ALA A 13 -8.56 7.52 10.06
CA ALA A 13 -8.01 8.54 9.17
C ALA A 13 -8.86 8.75 7.91
N ALA A 14 -9.32 7.67 7.27
CA ALA A 14 -10.17 7.77 6.07
C ALA A 14 -11.55 8.34 6.39
N ALA A 15 -12.15 7.96 7.52
CA ALA A 15 -13.42 8.51 7.98
C ALA A 15 -13.32 10.02 8.27
N LEU A 16 -12.24 10.44 8.92
CA LEU A 16 -11.96 11.85 9.17
C LEU A 16 -11.77 12.62 7.86
N LEU A 17 -10.97 12.10 6.92
CA LEU A 17 -10.75 12.71 5.62
C LEU A 17 -12.05 12.89 4.84
N MET A 18 -12.88 11.84 4.77
CA MET A 18 -14.18 11.90 4.09
C MET A 18 -15.17 12.88 4.75
N THR A 19 -14.96 13.16 6.04
CA THR A 19 -15.73 14.15 6.79
C THR A 19 -15.22 15.56 6.54
N MET A 20 -13.92 15.80 6.58
CA MET A 20 -13.32 17.13 6.45
C MET A 20 -13.22 17.61 4.99
N GLN A 21 -12.86 16.73 4.06
CA GLN A 21 -12.68 17.07 2.66
C GLN A 21 -13.93 16.70 1.84
N LYS A 22 -14.80 17.70 1.63
CA LYS A 22 -16.05 17.53 0.88
C LYS A 22 -15.88 17.64 -0.63
N ARG A 23 -14.83 18.33 -1.10
CA ARG A 23 -14.54 18.48 -2.53
C ARG A 23 -13.61 17.37 -3.01
N ARG A 24 -13.66 17.07 -4.31
CA ARG A 24 -12.72 16.15 -4.94
C ARG A 24 -11.30 16.66 -4.72
N ALA A 25 -10.40 15.74 -4.38
CA ALA A 25 -9.01 16.03 -4.01
C ALA A 25 -8.13 14.85 -4.41
N LEU A 26 -6.83 15.09 -4.53
CA LEU A 26 -5.83 14.04 -4.55
C LEU A 26 -5.48 13.69 -3.10
N VAL A 27 -5.58 12.41 -2.77
CA VAL A 27 -5.16 11.86 -1.49
C VAL A 27 -3.92 11.02 -1.74
N VAL A 28 -2.79 11.49 -1.23
CA VAL A 28 -1.53 10.71 -1.22
C VAL A 28 -1.47 9.97 0.11
N TRP A 29 -1.55 8.65 0.05
CA TRP A 29 -1.61 7.77 1.21
C TRP A 29 -0.31 6.96 1.29
N LEU A 30 0.57 7.34 2.21
CA LEU A 30 1.87 6.70 2.42
C LEU A 30 1.76 5.74 3.60
N THR A 31 2.16 4.49 3.41
CA THR A 31 1.94 3.44 4.42
C THR A 31 2.91 2.28 4.21
N ASP A 32 3.25 1.56 5.28
CA ASP A 32 3.53 0.13 5.15
C ASP A 32 2.19 -0.62 5.04
N VAL A 33 2.15 -1.77 4.37
CA VAL A 33 0.90 -2.54 4.26
C VAL A 33 1.03 -3.74 5.17
N ALA A 34 0.47 -3.62 6.37
CA ALA A 34 0.47 -4.69 7.35
C ALA A 34 0.04 -6.05 6.74
N GLU A 35 0.87 -7.05 6.97
CA GLU A 35 0.78 -8.40 6.43
C GLU A 35 -0.20 -9.21 7.27
N THR A 36 -1.48 -9.01 7.01
CA THR A 36 -2.56 -9.71 7.73
C THR A 36 -3.15 -10.84 6.88
N ALA A 37 -3.77 -11.82 7.55
CA ALA A 37 -4.49 -12.89 6.86
C ALA A 37 -5.78 -12.40 6.18
N ALA A 38 -6.34 -11.29 6.68
CA ALA A 38 -7.52 -10.63 6.14
C ALA A 38 -7.15 -9.60 5.07
N VAL A 39 -8.16 -8.96 4.46
CA VAL A 39 -7.92 -7.76 3.66
C VAL A 39 -7.38 -6.68 4.62
N PRO A 40 -6.21 -6.09 4.34
CA PRO A 40 -5.66 -5.05 5.21
C PRO A 40 -6.60 -3.85 5.27
N GLU A 41 -6.77 -3.29 6.48
CA GLU A 41 -7.63 -2.13 6.76
C GLU A 41 -7.31 -0.93 5.83
N VAL A 42 -6.04 -0.77 5.46
CA VAL A 42 -5.60 0.27 4.53
C VAL A 42 -6.20 0.14 3.13
N ILE A 43 -6.43 -1.10 2.65
CA ILE A 43 -7.03 -1.35 1.34
C ILE A 43 -8.53 -1.01 1.36
N GLU A 44 -9.22 -1.34 2.45
CA GLU A 44 -10.61 -0.94 2.64
C GLU A 44 -10.74 0.57 2.76
N SER A 45 -9.88 1.20 3.54
CA SER A 45 -9.83 2.64 3.77
C SER A 45 -9.58 3.41 2.47
N ALA A 46 -8.60 2.96 1.67
CA ALA A 46 -8.35 3.50 0.34
C ALA A 46 -9.58 3.33 -0.58
N SER A 47 -10.18 2.14 -0.59
CA SER A 47 -11.38 1.85 -1.39
C SER A 47 -12.57 2.76 -1.05
N ARG A 48 -12.76 3.11 0.23
CA ARG A 48 -13.83 4.02 0.69
C ARG A 48 -13.67 5.45 0.20
N MET A 49 -12.45 5.89 -0.10
CA MET A 49 -12.17 7.25 -0.58
C MET A 49 -12.32 7.37 -2.11
N LEU A 50 -12.14 6.27 -2.86
CA LEU A 50 -12.17 6.26 -4.34
C LEU A 50 -13.43 6.88 -4.98
N PRO A 51 -14.65 6.73 -4.42
CA PRO A 51 -15.84 7.34 -5.02
C PRO A 51 -15.79 8.86 -5.10
N ARG A 52 -14.99 9.55 -4.26
CA ARG A 52 -14.91 11.01 -4.22
C ARG A 52 -13.52 11.55 -4.60
N HIS A 53 -12.46 10.84 -4.24
CA HIS A 53 -11.09 11.32 -4.33
C HIS A 53 -10.28 10.50 -5.32
N VAL A 54 -9.26 11.13 -5.90
CA VAL A 54 -8.19 10.40 -6.57
C VAL A 54 -7.24 9.91 -5.47
N VAL A 55 -7.04 8.62 -5.37
CA VAL A 55 -6.19 8.03 -4.33
C VAL A 55 -4.89 7.54 -4.95
N LEU A 56 -3.77 8.09 -4.49
CA LEU A 56 -2.41 7.61 -4.73
C LEU A 56 -1.94 6.89 -3.47
N LEU A 57 -2.04 5.57 -3.47
CA LEU A 57 -1.55 4.72 -2.38
C LEU A 57 -0.11 4.32 -2.69
N ALA A 58 0.83 4.69 -1.83
CA ALA A 58 2.21 4.23 -1.91
C ALA A 58 2.51 3.31 -0.71
N ALA A 59 2.54 2.01 -1.01
CA ALA A 59 2.89 0.94 -0.09
C ALA A 59 4.42 0.76 -0.06
N MET A 60 5.01 0.88 1.12
CA MET A 60 6.43 0.61 1.31
C MET A 60 6.68 -0.89 1.34
N GLN A 61 7.65 -1.33 0.54
CA GLN A 61 8.05 -2.72 0.46
C GLN A 61 8.89 -3.12 1.68
N ASP A 62 8.52 -4.23 2.32
CA ASP A 62 9.37 -4.91 3.30
C ASP A 62 10.57 -5.57 2.58
N ARG A 63 11.78 -5.04 2.84
CA ARG A 63 13.02 -5.53 2.25
C ARG A 63 13.39 -6.92 2.75
N GLU A 64 13.13 -7.23 4.02
CA GLU A 64 13.48 -8.51 4.63
C GLU A 64 12.58 -9.60 4.07
N LEU A 65 11.27 -9.36 4.01
CA LEU A 65 10.32 -10.28 3.40
C LEU A 65 10.64 -10.53 1.92
N SER A 66 11.00 -9.48 1.19
CA SER A 66 11.36 -9.57 -0.23
C SER A 66 12.68 -10.33 -0.43
N ALA A 67 13.64 -10.18 0.47
CA ALA A 67 14.87 -10.96 0.46
C ALA A 67 14.59 -12.44 0.76
N LEU A 68 13.73 -12.72 1.74
CA LEU A 68 13.33 -14.07 2.12
C LEU A 68 12.62 -14.79 0.96
N ALA A 69 11.69 -14.12 0.28
CA ALA A 69 10.97 -14.69 -0.87
C ALA A 69 11.87 -15.01 -2.07
N ARG A 70 13.06 -14.40 -2.16
CA ARG A 70 14.06 -14.60 -3.22
C ARG A 70 15.21 -15.52 -2.78
N ALA A 71 15.27 -15.92 -1.52
CA ALA A 71 16.36 -16.74 -1.01
C ALA A 71 16.32 -18.15 -1.61
N VAL A 72 17.50 -18.71 -1.89
CA VAL A 72 17.65 -20.12 -2.26
C VAL A 72 17.66 -20.94 -0.97
N PRO A 73 16.67 -21.82 -0.71
CA PRO A 73 16.60 -22.57 0.54
C PRO A 73 17.74 -23.60 0.61
N ALA A 74 18.42 -23.65 1.76
CA ALA A 74 19.50 -24.63 1.99
C ALA A 74 18.95 -25.97 2.51
N GLN A 75 17.82 -25.93 3.23
CA GLN A 75 17.15 -27.09 3.80
C GLN A 75 15.64 -27.04 3.57
N SER A 76 14.96 -28.18 3.71
CA SER A 76 13.50 -28.28 3.50
C SER A 76 12.69 -27.34 4.39
N THR A 77 13.17 -27.04 5.61
CA THR A 77 12.54 -26.04 6.49
C THR A 77 12.60 -24.63 5.94
N ASP A 78 13.67 -24.28 5.23
CA ASP A 78 13.83 -22.97 4.59
C ASP A 78 12.90 -22.84 3.38
N MET A 79 12.64 -23.94 2.68
CA MET A 79 11.69 -23.97 1.57
C MET A 79 10.30 -23.49 2.01
N TYR A 80 9.81 -23.96 3.17
CA TYR A 80 8.52 -23.50 3.70
C TYR A 80 8.51 -22.00 3.99
N ARG A 81 9.61 -21.43 4.50
CA ARG A 81 9.72 -19.99 4.76
C ARG A 81 9.74 -19.17 3.49
N VAL A 82 10.49 -19.63 2.47
CA VAL A 82 10.56 -18.98 1.16
C VAL A 82 9.17 -18.98 0.50
N VAL A 83 8.49 -20.14 0.47
CA VAL A 83 7.15 -20.25 -0.11
C VAL A 83 6.13 -19.40 0.64
N ALA A 84 6.14 -19.42 1.98
CA ALA A 84 5.25 -18.56 2.77
C ALA A 84 5.49 -17.07 2.49
N ALA A 85 6.75 -16.63 2.35
CA ALA A 85 7.07 -15.25 2.00
C ALA A 85 6.56 -14.89 0.60
N GLN A 86 6.68 -15.79 -0.38
CA GLN A 86 6.14 -15.62 -1.72
C GLN A 86 4.61 -15.46 -1.70
N GLU A 87 3.90 -16.31 -0.95
CA GLU A 87 2.44 -16.22 -0.81
C GLU A 87 1.98 -14.88 -0.24
N VAL A 88 2.70 -14.34 0.74
CA VAL A 88 2.39 -13.01 1.32
C VAL A 88 2.55 -11.91 0.27
N LEU A 89 3.65 -11.93 -0.50
CA LEU A 89 3.90 -10.94 -1.56
C LEU A 89 2.87 -11.05 -2.69
N GLU A 90 2.51 -12.26 -3.12
CA GLU A 90 1.50 -12.50 -4.15
C GLU A 90 0.10 -12.03 -3.72
N ARG A 91 -0.27 -12.28 -2.46
CA ARG A 91 -1.53 -11.77 -1.89
C ARG A 91 -1.55 -10.25 -1.90
N ARG A 92 -0.47 -9.60 -1.47
CA ARG A 92 -0.37 -8.13 -1.50
C ARG A 92 -0.47 -7.59 -2.93
N ALA A 93 0.28 -8.17 -3.87
CA ALA A 93 0.24 -7.77 -5.27
C ALA A 93 -1.19 -7.87 -5.84
N THR A 94 -1.91 -8.93 -5.51
CA THR A 94 -3.31 -9.13 -5.89
C THR A 94 -4.22 -8.03 -5.32
N LEU A 95 -4.09 -7.70 -4.04
CA LEU A 95 -4.87 -6.63 -3.40
C LEU A 95 -4.61 -5.27 -4.03
N LEU A 96 -3.35 -4.92 -4.27
CA LEU A 96 -2.98 -3.67 -4.94
C LEU A 96 -3.49 -3.64 -6.38
N GLN A 97 -3.44 -4.75 -7.11
CA GLN A 97 -4.00 -4.85 -8.45
C GLN A 97 -5.51 -4.64 -8.46
N GLN A 98 -6.24 -5.25 -7.53
CA GLN A 98 -7.69 -5.02 -7.39
C GLN A 98 -8.00 -3.55 -7.09
N LEU A 99 -7.19 -2.90 -6.25
CA LEU A 99 -7.35 -1.48 -5.96
C LEU A 99 -7.09 -0.60 -7.19
N ARG A 100 -6.08 -0.94 -8.02
CA ARG A 100 -5.84 -0.30 -9.33
C ARG A 100 -7.02 -0.46 -10.27
N GLN A 101 -7.61 -1.66 -10.35
CA GLN A 101 -8.80 -1.91 -11.17
C GLN A 101 -10.01 -1.07 -10.74
N ARG A 102 -10.07 -0.67 -9.46
CA ARG A 102 -11.08 0.25 -8.93
C ARG A 102 -10.75 1.74 -9.14
N GLY A 103 -9.62 2.05 -9.77
CA GLY A 103 -9.23 3.42 -10.14
C GLY A 103 -8.20 4.08 -9.22
N ALA A 104 -7.63 3.37 -8.25
CA ALA A 104 -6.52 3.90 -7.46
C ALA A 104 -5.21 3.90 -8.24
N PHE A 105 -4.35 4.88 -7.96
CA PHE A 105 -2.93 4.79 -8.29
C PHE A 105 -2.24 4.08 -7.12
N ALA A 106 -2.11 2.75 -7.19
CA ALA A 106 -1.42 1.98 -6.14
C ALA A 106 0.01 1.64 -6.55
N LEU A 107 0.98 1.97 -5.73
CA LEU A 107 2.42 1.74 -5.94
C LEU A 107 2.96 0.88 -4.80
N GLU A 108 3.84 -0.05 -5.12
CA GLU A 108 4.63 -0.80 -4.14
C GLU A 108 6.10 -0.55 -4.46
N LEU A 109 6.84 0.01 -3.51
CA LEU A 109 8.14 0.62 -3.78
C LEU A 109 9.09 0.45 -2.61
N GLY A 110 10.39 0.39 -2.91
CA GLY A 110 11.41 0.52 -1.88
C GLY A 110 11.41 1.94 -1.27
N PRO A 111 11.91 2.12 -0.03
CA PRO A 111 12.02 3.42 0.62
C PRO A 111 12.74 4.49 -0.21
N GLU A 112 13.74 4.08 -1.00
CA GLU A 112 14.57 4.97 -1.83
C GLU A 112 13.83 5.51 -3.06
N GLU A 113 12.83 4.76 -3.55
CA GLU A 113 12.08 5.10 -4.77
C GLU A 113 10.81 5.90 -4.45
N LEU A 114 10.37 5.86 -3.19
CA LEU A 114 9.08 6.40 -2.74
C LEU A 114 8.90 7.87 -3.16
N THR A 115 9.89 8.71 -2.91
CA THR A 115 9.79 10.15 -3.18
C THR A 115 9.57 10.44 -4.66
N ALA A 116 10.40 9.87 -5.53
CA ALA A 116 10.30 10.09 -6.96
C ALA A 116 8.95 9.60 -7.50
N ALA A 117 8.56 8.39 -7.13
CA ALA A 117 7.33 7.79 -7.62
C ALA A 117 6.05 8.51 -7.13
N VAL A 118 6.05 9.06 -5.91
CA VAL A 118 4.94 9.89 -5.42
C VAL A 118 4.83 11.19 -6.20
N ILE A 119 5.96 11.82 -6.53
CA ILE A 119 6.00 13.03 -7.36
C ILE A 119 5.47 12.71 -8.77
N ASP A 120 5.93 11.64 -9.39
CA ASP A 120 5.48 11.22 -10.71
C ASP A 120 3.98 10.91 -10.72
N GLY A 121 3.48 10.23 -9.68
CA GLY A 121 2.06 9.98 -9.48
C GLY A 121 1.25 11.28 -9.37
N TYR A 122 1.72 12.24 -8.58
CA TYR A 122 1.10 13.57 -8.48
C TYR A 122 1.06 14.29 -9.83
N LEU A 123 2.17 14.30 -10.58
CA LEU A 123 2.25 14.93 -11.89
C LEU A 123 1.30 14.28 -12.88
N ASN A 124 1.20 12.95 -12.89
CA ASN A 124 0.23 12.24 -13.74
C ASN A 124 -1.21 12.65 -13.46
N VAL A 125 -1.58 12.79 -12.18
CA VAL A 125 -2.92 13.25 -11.77
C VAL A 125 -3.18 14.67 -12.26
N LYS A 126 -2.18 15.55 -12.14
CA LYS A 126 -2.26 16.96 -12.57
C LYS A 126 -2.38 17.08 -14.10
N GLU A 127 -1.53 16.39 -14.86
CA GLU A 127 -1.53 16.41 -16.32
C GLU A 127 -2.84 15.92 -16.93
N ARG A 128 -3.48 14.95 -16.26
CA ARG A 128 -4.75 14.38 -16.69
C ARG A 128 -5.98 15.16 -16.17
N ASN A 129 -5.78 16.28 -15.48
CA ASN A 129 -6.83 17.10 -14.86
C ASN A 129 -7.81 16.25 -14.02
N LEU A 130 -7.27 15.29 -13.27
CA LEU A 130 -8.08 14.38 -12.47
C LEU A 130 -8.51 14.99 -11.13
N VAL A 131 -8.07 16.19 -10.76
CA VAL A 131 -8.50 16.92 -9.56
C VAL A 131 -8.59 18.39 -9.88
#